data_AF-S2JQC3-F1
#
_entry.id   AF-S2JQC3-F1
#
_cell.length_a   1.000
_cell.length_b   1.000
_cell.length_c   1.000
_cell.angle_alpha   90.00
_cell.angle_beta   90.00
_cell.angle_gamma   90.00
#
_symmetry.space_group_name_H-M   'P 1'
#
loop_
_entity.id
_entity.type
_entity.pdbx_description
1 polymer ?
#
loop_
_entity_poly.entity_id
_entity_poly.type
_entity_poly.pdbx_seq_one_letter_code
_entity_poly.pdbx_strand_id
1 'polypeptide(L)'
;MDAIQRYQDIERAYQQKYRQRIERQIKIVKPEATQDEIDDILDNADDDAQIFTQSLMQATRRGHAKAVLSEVQNRHDDIKNIEKTIVELHQLFMDMSLLVERQQETVNVVEQNAETAAVQLEEGTKLVNRAIMSAKATRTKKWCCFFLTIGICVMIGILVWWFGFDHKGVGGN
;
A
#
# COMPACT_ATOMS: atom_id res chain seq x y z
N MET A 1 -14.40 18.93 -10.07
CA MET A 1 -14.24 20.39 -10.18
C MET A 1 -14.73 21.10 -8.91
N ASP A 2 -15.79 20.61 -8.26
CA ASP A 2 -16.30 21.14 -6.97
C ASP A 2 -15.27 21.23 -5.83
N ALA A 3 -14.30 20.31 -5.77
CA ALA A 3 -13.26 20.33 -4.74
C ALA A 3 -12.30 21.53 -4.88
N ILE A 4 -11.99 21.93 -6.12
CA ILE A 4 -11.11 23.08 -6.40
C ILE A 4 -11.84 24.39 -6.11
N GLN A 5 -13.12 24.48 -6.51
CA GLN A 5 -13.96 25.65 -6.21
C GLN A 5 -14.15 25.82 -4.70
N ARG A 6 -14.45 24.73 -3.97
CA ARG A 6 -14.51 24.76 -2.50
C ARG A 6 -13.21 25.22 -1.85
N TYR A 7 -12.07 24.75 -2.35
CA TYR A 7 -10.77 25.18 -1.83
C TYR A 7 -10.53 26.68 -2.05
N GLN A 8 -10.80 27.17 -3.26
CA GLN A 8 -10.68 28.59 -3.61
C GLN A 8 -11.62 29.47 -2.78
N ASP A 9 -12.85 29.02 -2.52
CA ASP A 9 -13.82 29.76 -1.70
C ASP A 9 -13.38 29.81 -0.24
N ILE A 10 -12.84 28.69 0.30
CA ILE A 10 -12.29 28.64 1.64
C ILE A 10 -11.09 29.59 1.75
N GLU A 11 -10.16 29.55 0.80
CA GLU A 11 -8.97 30.40 0.79
C GLU A 11 -9.32 31.89 0.76
N ARG A 12 -10.25 32.29 -0.11
CA ARG A 12 -10.77 33.67 -0.16
C ARG A 12 -11.41 34.10 1.16
N ALA A 13 -12.22 33.23 1.77
CA ALA A 13 -12.84 33.52 3.05
C ALA A 13 -11.80 33.65 4.19
N TYR A 14 -10.72 32.87 4.13
CA TYR A 14 -9.59 32.99 5.07
C TYR A 14 -8.82 34.29 4.88
N GLN A 15 -8.48 34.66 3.65
CA GLN A 15 -7.79 35.93 3.34
C GLN A 15 -8.60 37.14 3.82
N GLN A 16 -9.91 37.17 3.57
CA GLN A 16 -10.77 38.26 4.03
C GLN A 16 -10.80 38.37 5.56
N LYS A 17 -10.92 37.24 6.27
CA LYS A 17 -10.89 37.23 7.74
C LYS A 17 -9.54 37.66 8.31
N TYR A 18 -8.45 37.32 7.63
CA TYR A 18 -7.11 37.75 8.01
C TYR A 18 -6.96 39.27 7.84
N ARG A 19 -7.36 39.82 6.68
CA ARG A 19 -7.33 41.26 6.38
C ARG A 19 -8.08 42.09 7.44
N GLN A 20 -9.29 41.66 7.80
CA GLN A 20 -10.11 42.31 8.85
C GLN A 20 -9.47 42.30 10.25
N ARG A 21 -8.74 41.24 10.60
CA ARG A 21 -8.07 41.14 11.90
C ARG A 21 -6.89 42.11 11.99
N ILE A 22 -6.09 42.18 10.93
CA ILE A 22 -4.95 43.09 10.86
C ILE A 22 -5.41 44.55 10.84
N GLU A 23 -6.45 44.87 10.05
CA GLU A 23 -7.06 46.21 10.05
C GLU A 23 -7.49 46.63 11.48
N ARG A 24 -8.15 45.74 12.22
CA ARG A 24 -8.55 46.03 13.61
C ARG A 24 -7.35 46.24 14.52
N GLN A 25 -6.27 45.48 14.33
CA GLN A 25 -5.05 45.61 15.13
C GLN A 25 -4.32 46.93 14.83
N ILE A 26 -4.27 47.35 13.57
CA ILE A 26 -3.71 48.65 13.15
C ILE A 26 -4.52 49.79 13.75
N LYS A 27 -5.85 49.73 13.66
CA LYS A 27 -6.75 50.75 14.23
C LYS A 27 -6.68 50.87 15.76
N ILE A 28 -6.30 49.80 16.47
CA ILE A 28 -6.05 49.85 17.92
C ILE A 28 -4.80 50.70 18.24
N VAL A 29 -3.77 50.67 17.38
CA VAL A 29 -2.50 51.37 17.60
C VAL A 29 -2.53 52.79 17.00
N LYS A 30 -3.16 52.96 15.83
CA LYS A 30 -3.31 54.23 15.11
C LYS A 30 -4.79 54.39 14.69
N PRO A 31 -5.62 55.03 15.52
CA PRO A 31 -7.07 55.18 15.26
C PRO A 31 -7.37 56.00 13.99
N GLU A 32 -6.47 56.89 13.62
CA GLU A 32 -6.58 57.82 12.48
C GLU A 32 -6.01 57.23 11.17
N ALA A 33 -5.66 55.94 11.14
CA ALA A 33 -5.12 55.30 9.94
C ALA A 33 -6.17 55.28 8.82
N THR A 34 -5.80 55.79 7.65
CA THR A 34 -6.65 55.79 6.45
C THR A 34 -6.68 54.41 5.82
N GLN A 35 -7.75 54.12 5.05
CA GLN A 35 -7.91 52.81 4.40
C GLN A 35 -6.72 52.48 3.49
N ASP A 36 -6.20 53.49 2.79
CA ASP A 36 -5.04 53.36 1.89
C ASP A 36 -3.75 53.01 2.65
N GLU A 37 -3.50 53.61 3.82
CA GLU A 37 -2.34 53.25 4.67
C GLU A 37 -2.46 51.81 5.21
N ILE A 38 -3.68 51.35 5.49
CA ILE A 38 -3.94 49.99 5.98
C ILE A 38 -3.71 48.96 4.87
N ASP A 39 -4.17 49.25 3.65
CA ASP A 39 -3.94 48.38 2.49
C ASP A 39 -2.46 48.35 2.09
N ASP A 40 -1.74 49.47 2.16
CA ASP A 40 -0.29 49.49 1.97
C ASP A 40 0.44 48.63 3.01
N ILE A 41 0.07 48.70 4.29
CA ILE A 41 0.68 47.88 5.34
C ILE A 41 0.33 46.40 5.16
N LEU A 42 -0.87 46.08 4.69
CA LEU A 42 -1.30 44.70 4.42
C LEU A 42 -0.59 44.09 3.22
N ASP A 43 -0.38 44.86 2.17
CA ASP A 43 0.27 44.40 0.94
C ASP A 43 1.81 44.30 1.13
N ASN A 44 2.39 45.06 2.08
CA ASN A 44 3.80 44.96 2.49
C ASN A 44 4.02 44.12 3.77
N ALA A 45 2.96 43.51 4.34
CA ALA A 45 3.01 42.80 5.62
C ALA A 45 3.92 41.56 5.63
N ASP A 46 4.24 41.00 4.47
CA ASP A 46 5.15 39.86 4.35
C ASP A 46 6.62 40.25 4.67
N ASP A 47 7.00 41.53 4.51
CA ASP A 47 8.36 42.02 4.79
C ASP A 47 8.48 42.85 6.10
N ASP A 48 7.39 43.47 6.58
CA ASP A 48 7.46 44.56 7.56
C ASP A 48 6.99 44.25 8.99
N ALA A 49 7.11 43.00 9.44
CA ALA A 49 6.93 42.65 10.86
C ALA A 49 7.87 43.46 11.79
N GLN A 50 9.02 43.89 11.27
CA GLN A 50 10.03 44.65 12.00
C GLN A 50 9.64 46.13 12.22
N ILE A 51 8.93 46.75 11.28
CA ILE A 51 8.52 48.16 11.35
C ILE A 51 7.36 48.35 12.33
N PHE A 52 6.42 47.40 12.38
CA PHE A 52 5.34 47.40 13.36
C PHE A 52 5.90 47.35 14.80
N THR A 53 6.90 46.50 15.02
CA THR A 53 7.58 46.37 16.33
C THR A 53 8.31 47.67 16.74
N GLN A 54 8.93 48.36 15.78
CA GLN A 54 9.63 49.63 15.99
C GLN A 54 8.66 50.77 16.38
N SER A 55 7.51 50.88 15.71
CA SER A 55 6.49 51.90 16.01
C SER A 55 5.82 51.70 17.39
N LEU A 56 5.60 50.45 17.80
CA LEU A 56 5.06 50.10 19.12
C LEU A 56 6.03 50.44 20.27
N MET A 57 7.33 50.26 20.02
CA MET A 57 8.39 50.58 20.99
C MET A 57 8.54 52.08 21.26
N GLN A 58 8.24 52.94 20.27
CA GLN A 58 8.29 54.40 20.45
C GLN A 58 7.08 54.98 21.20
N ALA A 59 5.91 54.32 21.13
CA ALA A 59 4.65 54.91 21.59
C ALA A 59 4.35 54.75 23.10
N THR A 60 4.92 53.78 23.82
CA THR A 60 4.52 53.50 25.21
C THR A 60 5.68 53.32 26.21
N ARG A 61 5.63 54.14 27.26
CA ARG A 61 6.31 54.07 28.58
C ARG A 61 7.20 52.82 28.82
N ARG A 62 8.48 53.10 29.03
CA ARG A 62 9.66 52.22 29.26
C ARG A 62 9.50 51.01 30.22
N GLY A 63 8.39 50.88 30.95
CA GLY A 63 8.07 49.71 31.78
C GLY A 63 7.27 48.62 31.04
N HIS A 64 6.34 49.01 30.16
CA HIS A 64 5.51 48.05 29.41
C HIS A 64 6.26 47.47 28.19
N ALA A 65 7.12 48.27 27.54
CA ALA A 65 7.89 47.84 26.38
C ALA A 65 8.79 46.63 26.66
N LYS A 66 9.37 46.52 27.88
CA LYS A 66 10.24 45.39 28.24
C LYS A 66 9.46 44.10 28.47
N ALA A 67 8.26 44.19 29.04
CA ALA A 67 7.36 43.04 29.22
C ALA A 67 6.85 42.54 27.87
N VAL A 68 6.42 43.46 27.00
CA VAL A 68 5.98 43.15 25.63
C VAL A 68 7.13 42.54 24.80
N LEU A 69 8.36 43.07 24.90
CA LEU A 69 9.52 42.52 24.22
C LEU A 69 9.81 41.07 24.65
N SER A 70 9.73 40.80 25.95
CA SER A 70 9.93 39.44 26.49
C SER A 70 8.83 38.48 26.06
N GLU A 71 7.59 38.94 25.96
CA GLU A 71 6.48 38.14 25.44
C GLU A 71 6.66 37.85 23.95
N VAL A 72 7.08 38.85 23.16
CA VAL A 72 7.38 38.69 21.72
C VAL A 72 8.54 37.71 21.51
N GLN A 73 9.59 37.79 22.31
CA GLN A 73 10.71 36.83 22.26
C GLN A 73 10.27 35.41 22.59
N ASN A 74 9.48 35.21 23.65
CA ASN A 74 8.95 33.89 23.98
C ASN A 74 8.07 33.33 22.86
N ARG A 75 7.22 34.17 22.24
CA ARG A 75 6.41 33.78 21.08
C ARG A 75 7.26 33.41 19.87
N HIS A 76 8.35 34.14 19.64
CA HIS A 76 9.29 33.85 18.56
C HIS A 76 9.98 32.50 18.77
N ASP A 77 10.41 32.19 19.99
CA ASP A 77 11.01 30.90 20.32
C ASP A 77 10.00 29.75 20.18
N ASP A 78 8.75 29.95 20.57
CA ASP A 78 7.66 28.99 20.34
C ASP A 78 7.42 28.75 18.83
N ILE A 79 7.39 29.81 18.03
CA ILE A 79 7.23 29.71 16.57
C ILE A 79 8.41 28.96 15.95
N LYS A 80 9.63 29.22 16.40
CA LYS A 80 10.84 28.53 15.94
C LYS A 80 10.82 27.03 16.28
N ASN A 81 10.27 26.67 17.44
CA ASN A 81 10.05 25.27 17.80
C ASN A 81 8.99 24.60 16.91
N ILE A 82 7.91 25.32 16.58
CA ILE A 82 6.89 24.86 15.63
C ILE A 82 7.49 24.65 14.25
N GLU A 83 8.28 25.60 13.74
CA GLU A 83 8.98 25.50 12.46
C GLU A 83 9.86 24.24 12.41
N LYS A 84 10.65 24.01 13.46
CA LYS A 84 11.49 22.80 13.58
C LYS A 84 10.66 21.52 13.49
N THR A 85 9.52 21.49 14.19
CA THR A 85 8.62 20.34 14.20
C THR A 85 7.97 20.11 12.83
N ILE A 86 7.63 21.17 12.10
CA ILE A 86 7.08 21.10 10.74
C ILE A 86 8.11 20.56 9.76
N VAL A 87 9.39 20.97 9.88
CA VAL A 87 10.48 20.46 9.05
C VAL A 87 10.68 18.95 9.29
N GLU A 88 10.69 18.52 10.56
CA GLU A 88 10.76 17.10 10.91
C GLU A 88 9.55 16.30 10.38
N LEU A 89 8.34 16.86 10.47
CA LEU A 89 7.13 16.24 9.94
C LEU A 89 7.18 16.12 8.40
N HIS A 90 7.67 17.15 7.71
CA HIS A 90 7.84 17.14 6.26
C HIS A 90 8.81 16.04 5.83
N GLN A 91 9.93 15.89 6.54
CA GLN A 91 10.87 14.81 6.30
C GLN A 91 10.24 13.44 6.51
N LEU A 92 9.45 13.26 7.57
CA LEU A 92 8.70 12.03 7.83
C LEU A 92 7.68 11.72 6.71
N PHE A 93 7.00 12.74 6.19
CA PHE A 93 6.07 12.59 5.06
C PHE A 93 6.78 12.15 3.78
N MET A 94 7.96 12.71 3.49
CA MET A 94 8.80 12.30 2.36
C MET A 94 9.29 10.86 2.50
N ASP A 95 9.76 10.48 3.70
CA ASP A 95 10.18 9.11 3.99
C ASP A 95 9.02 8.12 3.89
N MET A 96 7.81 8.52 4.35
CA MET A 96 6.60 7.71 4.19
C MET A 96 6.23 7.53 2.72
N SER A 97 6.30 8.58 1.89
CA SER A 97 6.03 8.49 0.46
C SER A 97 7.00 7.52 -0.23
N LEU A 98 8.28 7.56 0.14
CA LEU A 98 9.30 6.64 -0.38
C LEU A 98 9.03 5.19 0.05
N LEU A 99 8.63 4.98 1.32
CA LEU A 99 8.26 3.64 1.82
C LEU A 99 6.99 3.09 1.14
N VAL A 100 5.98 3.92 0.88
CA VAL A 100 4.75 3.51 0.17
C VAL A 100 5.07 3.15 -1.28
N GLU A 101 5.91 3.93 -1.96
CA GLU A 101 6.36 3.61 -3.32
C GLU A 101 7.12 2.26 -3.37
N ARG A 102 7.96 1.98 -2.37
CA ARG A 102 8.61 0.66 -2.23
C ARG A 102 7.62 -0.47 -1.92
N GLN A 103 6.53 -0.17 -1.20
CA GLN A 103 5.54 -1.16 -0.80
C GLN A 103 4.57 -1.55 -1.94
N GLN A 104 4.56 -0.80 -3.05
CA GLN A 104 3.78 -1.12 -4.25
C GLN A 104 4.31 -2.40 -4.96
N GLU A 105 5.57 -2.77 -4.75
CA GLU A 105 6.17 -3.99 -5.34
C GLU A 105 5.68 -5.28 -4.65
N THR A 106 5.31 -5.22 -3.37
CA THR A 106 4.88 -6.40 -2.59
C THR A 106 3.46 -6.87 -2.92
N VAL A 107 2.60 -5.99 -3.46
CA VAL A 107 1.25 -6.37 -3.90
C VAL A 107 1.32 -7.35 -5.08
N ASN A 108 2.27 -7.15 -6.01
CA ASN A 108 2.50 -8.07 -7.13
C ASN A 108 2.91 -9.47 -6.65
N VAL A 109 3.65 -9.57 -5.54
CA VAL A 109 4.09 -10.86 -5.00
C VAL A 109 2.91 -11.66 -4.42
N VAL A 110 1.91 -11.01 -3.82
CA VAL A 110 0.72 -11.70 -3.32
C VAL A 110 -0.15 -12.20 -4.47
N GLU A 111 -0.35 -11.37 -5.49
CA GLU A 111 -1.10 -11.76 -6.70
C GLU A 111 -0.39 -12.90 -7.45
N GLN A 112 0.92 -12.79 -7.64
CA GLN A 112 1.73 -13.82 -8.29
C GLN A 112 1.78 -15.13 -7.48
N ASN A 113 1.84 -15.07 -6.15
CA ASN A 113 1.76 -16.25 -5.30
C ASN A 113 0.37 -16.88 -5.32
N ALA A 114 -0.70 -16.09 -5.37
CA ALA A 114 -2.06 -16.59 -5.49
C ALA A 114 -2.31 -17.25 -6.85
N GLU A 115 -1.83 -16.64 -7.94
CA GLU A 115 -1.88 -17.20 -9.30
C GLU A 115 -1.07 -18.51 -9.38
N THR A 116 0.15 -18.51 -8.85
CA THR A 116 1.02 -19.71 -8.83
C THR A 116 0.40 -20.83 -8.01
N ALA A 117 -0.22 -20.52 -6.85
CA ALA A 117 -0.91 -21.50 -6.04
C ALA A 117 -2.13 -22.08 -6.76
N ALA A 118 -2.89 -21.27 -7.50
CA ALA A 118 -4.03 -21.74 -8.30
C ALA A 118 -3.58 -22.70 -9.43
N VAL A 119 -2.50 -22.35 -10.15
CA VAL A 119 -1.91 -23.21 -11.19
C VAL A 119 -1.41 -24.53 -10.62
N GLN A 120 -0.70 -24.51 -9.49
CA GLN A 120 -0.19 -25.73 -8.84
C GLN A 120 -1.31 -26.64 -8.33
N LEU A 121 -2.42 -26.07 -7.85
CA LEU A 121 -3.59 -26.86 -7.44
C LEU A 121 -4.26 -27.53 -8.65
N GLU A 122 -4.40 -26.82 -9.78
CA GLU A 122 -4.95 -27.39 -11.00
C GLU A 122 -4.08 -28.54 -11.53
N GLU A 123 -2.77 -28.34 -11.64
CA GLU A 123 -1.83 -29.38 -12.06
C GLU A 123 -1.80 -30.56 -11.08
N GLY A 124 -1.81 -30.29 -9.77
CA GLY A 124 -1.91 -31.31 -8.73
C GLY A 124 -3.16 -32.18 -8.87
N THR A 125 -4.32 -31.57 -9.14
CA THR A 125 -5.57 -32.34 -9.35
C THR A 125 -5.50 -33.23 -10.59
N LYS A 126 -4.88 -32.77 -11.67
CA LYS A 126 -4.67 -33.56 -12.90
C LYS A 126 -3.74 -34.75 -12.63
N LEU A 127 -2.65 -34.53 -11.90
CA LEU A 127 -1.70 -35.59 -11.51
C LEU A 127 -2.38 -36.64 -10.63
N VAL A 128 -3.17 -36.23 -9.63
CA VAL A 128 -3.94 -37.14 -8.77
C VAL A 128 -4.94 -37.95 -9.59
N ASN A 129 -5.67 -37.32 -10.51
CA ASN A 129 -6.63 -38.03 -11.36
C ASN A 129 -5.93 -39.06 -12.26
N ARG A 130 -4.82 -38.67 -12.90
CA ARG A 130 -4.00 -39.58 -13.71
C ARG A 130 -3.44 -40.74 -12.88
N ALA A 131 -3.01 -40.49 -11.65
CA ALA A 131 -2.55 -41.52 -10.73
C ALA A 131 -3.68 -42.50 -10.35
N ILE A 132 -4.89 -42.01 -10.08
CA ILE A 132 -6.07 -42.84 -9.82
C ILE A 132 -6.41 -43.71 -11.04
N MET A 133 -6.46 -43.11 -12.24
CA MET A 133 -6.74 -43.85 -13.48
C MET A 133 -5.68 -44.92 -13.75
N SER A 134 -4.40 -44.58 -13.59
CA SER A 134 -3.28 -45.51 -13.78
C SER A 134 -3.30 -46.65 -12.75
N ALA A 135 -3.58 -46.33 -11.47
CA ALA A 135 -3.71 -47.32 -10.41
C ALA A 135 -4.87 -48.29 -10.67
N LYS A 136 -6.03 -47.78 -11.13
CA LYS A 136 -7.19 -48.61 -11.50
C LYS A 136 -6.87 -49.52 -12.69
N ALA A 137 -6.24 -48.98 -13.74
CA ALA A 137 -5.86 -49.75 -14.93
C ALA A 137 -4.81 -50.83 -14.64
N THR A 138 -3.92 -50.60 -13.68
CA THR A 138 -2.90 -51.58 -13.29
C THR A 138 -3.53 -52.83 -12.66
N ARG A 139 -4.58 -52.66 -11.85
CA ARG A 139 -5.28 -53.79 -11.21
C ARG A 139 -5.99 -54.68 -12.24
N THR A 140 -6.65 -54.08 -13.23
CA THR A 140 -7.35 -54.84 -14.29
C THR A 140 -6.37 -55.54 -15.25
N LYS A 141 -5.25 -54.89 -15.59
CA LYS A 141 -4.19 -55.49 -16.43
C LYS A 141 -3.51 -56.68 -15.76
N LYS A 142 -3.31 -56.65 -14.43
CA LYS A 142 -2.77 -57.78 -13.66
C LYS A 142 -3.64 -59.03 -13.77
N TRP A 143 -4.96 -58.87 -13.65
CA TRP A 143 -5.91 -59.98 -13.77
C TRP A 143 -5.97 -60.52 -15.20
N CYS A 144 -5.97 -59.65 -16.22
CA CYS A 144 -5.92 -60.07 -17.61
C CYS A 144 -4.67 -60.92 -17.92
N CYS A 145 -3.48 -60.47 -17.45
CA CYS A 145 -2.24 -61.22 -17.61
C CYS A 145 -2.29 -62.58 -16.90
N PHE A 146 -2.85 -62.64 -15.68
CA PHE A 146 -3.00 -63.88 -14.91
C PHE A 146 -3.92 -64.91 -15.60
N PHE A 147 -5.05 -64.49 -16.17
CA PHE A 147 -5.92 -65.41 -16.91
C PHE A 147 -5.26 -65.90 -18.21
N LEU A 148 -4.52 -65.02 -18.89
CA LEU A 148 -3.79 -65.38 -20.10
C LEU A 148 -2.69 -66.42 -19.83
N THR A 149 -1.94 -66.29 -18.74
CA THR A 149 -0.92 -67.29 -18.36
C THR A 149 -1.54 -68.63 -17.98
N ILE A 150 -2.65 -68.64 -17.23
CA ILE A 150 -3.39 -69.88 -16.93
C ILE A 150 -3.85 -70.59 -18.20
N GLY A 151 -4.44 -69.85 -19.15
CA GLY A 151 -4.90 -70.41 -20.43
C GLY A 151 -3.78 -71.10 -21.21
N ILE A 152 -2.60 -70.49 -21.28
CA ILE A 152 -1.42 -71.06 -21.94
C ILE A 152 -0.96 -72.35 -21.22
N CYS A 153 -0.90 -72.34 -19.89
CA CYS A 153 -0.52 -73.52 -19.11
C CYS A 153 -1.48 -74.70 -19.33
N VAL A 154 -2.79 -74.43 -19.40
CA VAL A 154 -3.81 -75.46 -19.69
C VAL A 154 -3.62 -76.04 -21.09
N MET A 155 -3.38 -75.20 -22.10
CA MET A 155 -3.12 -75.66 -23.48
C MET A 155 -1.90 -76.57 -23.55
N ILE A 156 -0.79 -76.21 -22.88
CA ILE A 156 0.40 -77.06 -22.80
C ILE A 156 0.10 -78.37 -22.07
N GLY A 157 -0.65 -78.32 -20.96
CA GLY A 157 -1.05 -79.51 -20.22
C GLY A 157 -1.88 -80.49 -21.07
N ILE A 158 -2.81 -79.99 -21.87
CA ILE A 158 -3.60 -80.81 -22.80
C ILE A 158 -2.72 -81.41 -23.89
N LEU A 159 -1.80 -80.64 -24.47
CA LEU A 159 -0.87 -81.15 -25.49
C LEU A 159 0.05 -82.23 -24.93
N VAL A 160 0.59 -82.05 -23.72
CA VAL A 160 1.42 -83.06 -23.05
C VAL A 160 0.60 -84.27 -22.61
N TRP A 161 -0.64 -84.09 -22.17
CA TRP A 161 -1.51 -85.21 -21.84
C TRP A 161 -1.90 -86.00 -23.09
N TRP A 162 -2.30 -85.32 -24.17
CA TRP A 162 -2.57 -85.96 -25.45
C TRP A 162 -1.31 -86.66 -25.99
N PHE A 163 -0.17 -85.99 -26.08
CA PHE A 163 1.08 -86.61 -26.57
C PHE A 163 1.67 -87.67 -25.62
N GLY A 164 1.45 -87.55 -24.31
CA GLY A 164 2.00 -88.45 -23.29
C GLY A 164 1.14 -89.69 -23.03
N PHE A 165 -0.19 -89.57 -23.16
CA PHE A 165 -1.13 -90.68 -22.97
C PHE A 165 -1.62 -91.30 -24.29
N ASP A 166 -1.70 -90.56 -25.40
CA ASP A 166 -2.20 -91.07 -26.69
C ASP A 166 -1.14 -91.86 -27.48
N HIS A 167 0.05 -92.12 -26.91
CA HIS A 167 1.10 -92.94 -27.54
C HIS A 167 1.47 -94.17 -26.73
N LYS A 168 0.67 -94.54 -25.73
CA LYS A 168 0.70 -95.88 -25.13
C LYS A 168 -0.57 -96.64 -25.49
N GLY A 169 -0.59 -97.21 -26.70
CA GLY A 169 -1.42 -98.38 -26.98
C GLY A 169 -2.29 -98.35 -28.24
N VAL A 170 -1.75 -97.99 -29.40
CA VAL A 170 -2.27 -98.53 -30.67
C VAL A 170 -1.09 -99.02 -31.51
N GLY A 171 -0.72 -100.27 -31.29
CA GLY A 171 0.28 -100.98 -32.07
C GLY A 171 0.50 -102.38 -31.53
N GLY A 172 -0.06 -103.39 -32.22
CA GLY A 172 0.42 -104.77 -32.16
C GLY A 172 -0.64 -105.84 -31.89
N ASN A 173 -1.04 -106.49 -33.00
CA ASN A 173 -1.83 -107.73 -33.17
C ASN A 173 -3.31 -107.73 -32.81
#